data_AF-A0A812PU31-F1
#
_entry.id   AF-A0A812PU31-F1
#
_cell.length_a   1.000
_cell.length_b   1.000
_cell.length_c   1.000
_cell.angle_alpha   90.00
_cell.angle_beta   90.00
_cell.angle_gamma   90.00
#
_symmetry.space_group_name_H-M   'P 1'
#
loop_
_entity.id
_entity.type
_entity.pdbx_description
1 polymer ?
#
loop_
_entity_poly.entity_id
_entity_poly.type
_entity_poly.pdbx_seq_one_letter_code
_entity_poly.pdbx_strand_id
1 'polypeptide(L)'
;MAPHQQARPGRVIAVIAVVAAMTAGQMIQAFLVNPGRRADSDGGVDRRTALMLAVGWPSAAQAAASAPSKWAGRWDDPDAPGCRREIIMNFDGTKGRLVGAESTGMNPGLSAAEMAREKRVLDTKKGCARGDALKFWEAKLSSAGKDSNELTIDLSKTGIPGAKQVIAKWDGNGIVFPDGSRWTRGGSVAGGRGS
;
A
#
# COMPACT_ATOMS: atom_id res chain seq x y z
N MET A 1 40.27 -44.64 2.02
CA MET A 1 40.61 -43.73 0.89
C MET A 1 39.29 -43.27 0.29
N ALA A 2 38.90 -42.01 0.20
CA ALA A 2 39.35 -40.72 0.71
C ALA A 2 38.08 -39.82 0.77
N PRO A 3 38.05 -38.75 1.59
CA PRO A 3 36.82 -38.06 1.99
C PRO A 3 36.63 -36.69 1.30
N HIS A 4 35.58 -35.96 1.72
CA HIS A 4 35.28 -34.53 1.51
C HIS A 4 34.34 -34.22 0.32
N GLN A 5 33.37 -33.29 0.39
CA GLN A 5 33.29 -32.05 1.17
C GLN A 5 31.87 -31.73 1.67
N GLN A 6 31.77 -31.31 2.93
CA GLN A 6 30.68 -30.51 3.48
C GLN A 6 30.93 -29.04 3.16
N ALA A 7 29.97 -28.35 2.53
CA ALA A 7 30.01 -26.90 2.35
C ALA A 7 29.39 -26.21 3.58
N ARG A 8 30.18 -25.35 4.22
CA ARG A 8 29.77 -24.49 5.34
C ARG A 8 29.23 -23.13 4.82
N PRO A 9 28.35 -22.46 5.58
CA PRO A 9 27.79 -21.16 5.23
C PRO A 9 28.83 -20.03 5.37
N GLY A 10 28.95 -19.20 4.34
CA GLY A 10 29.76 -17.99 4.35
C GLY A 10 29.09 -16.87 5.14
N ARG A 11 29.73 -16.47 6.25
CA ARG A 11 29.52 -15.17 6.91
C ARG A 11 30.11 -14.08 6.02
N VAL A 12 29.31 -13.11 5.61
CA VAL A 12 29.82 -11.85 5.04
C VAL A 12 29.78 -10.79 6.14
N ILE A 13 30.96 -10.24 6.42
CA ILE A 13 31.24 -9.22 7.41
C ILE A 13 30.78 -7.85 6.88
N ALA A 14 30.17 -7.05 7.76
CA ALA A 14 29.78 -5.67 7.54
C ALA A 14 31.01 -4.75 7.34
N VAL A 15 30.89 -3.76 6.45
CA VAL A 15 31.70 -2.53 6.49
C VAL A 15 30.77 -1.33 6.39
N ILE A 16 30.88 -0.48 7.41
CA ILE A 16 30.19 0.79 7.60
C ILE A 16 30.88 1.85 6.73
N ALA A 17 30.10 2.70 6.06
CA ALA A 17 30.55 4.03 5.65
C ALA A 17 29.46 5.05 5.94
N VAL A 18 29.70 5.84 6.99
CA VAL A 18 28.95 7.04 7.34
C VAL A 18 29.38 8.16 6.39
N VAL A 19 28.43 8.78 5.69
CA VAL A 19 28.61 10.13 5.14
C VAL A 19 27.40 10.96 5.53
N ALA A 20 27.59 11.78 6.55
CA ALA A 20 26.72 12.90 6.86
C ALA A 20 27.12 14.07 5.96
N ALA A 21 26.14 14.68 5.27
CA ALA A 21 26.30 15.99 4.65
C ALA A 21 25.02 16.81 4.86
N MET A 22 25.18 17.87 5.64
CA MET A 22 24.21 18.92 5.88
C MET A 22 23.92 19.69 4.59
N THR A 23 22.66 20.03 4.31
CA THR A 23 22.30 21.35 3.79
C THR A 23 20.90 21.71 4.27
N ALA A 24 20.85 22.67 5.19
CA ALA A 24 19.64 23.38 5.56
C ALA A 24 19.35 24.43 4.48
N GLY A 25 18.16 24.39 3.87
CA GLY A 25 17.64 25.42 2.98
C GLY A 25 16.31 25.93 3.53
N GLN A 26 16.36 26.97 4.36
CA GLN A 26 15.21 27.80 4.68
C GLN A 26 15.00 28.80 3.53
N MET A 27 13.80 28.89 2.97
CA MET A 27 13.31 30.09 2.30
C MET A 27 11.84 30.29 2.69
N ILE A 28 11.65 31.26 3.57
CA ILE A 28 10.37 31.86 3.95
C ILE A 28 9.97 32.80 2.81
N GLN A 29 8.80 32.61 2.20
CA GLN A 29 8.16 33.65 1.39
C GLN A 29 7.15 34.37 2.28
N ALA A 30 7.53 35.59 2.67
CA ALA A 30 6.72 36.50 3.46
C ALA A 30 5.54 37.03 2.64
N PHE A 31 4.35 37.03 3.25
CA PHE A 31 3.20 37.77 2.77
C PHE A 31 3.48 39.28 2.84
N LEU A 32 3.42 39.96 1.70
CA LEU A 32 3.39 41.41 1.63
C LEU A 32 1.99 41.90 2.06
N VAL A 33 1.87 42.32 3.32
CA VAL A 33 0.76 43.15 3.80
C VAL A 33 1.13 44.62 3.55
N ASN A 34 0.26 45.28 2.81
CA ASN A 34 0.31 46.69 2.42
C ASN A 34 -0.05 47.62 3.61
N PRO A 35 0.80 48.57 4.03
CA PRO A 35 0.44 49.57 5.04
C PRO A 35 -0.08 50.86 4.40
N GLY A 36 -1.40 50.98 4.29
CA GLY A 36 -2.08 52.26 4.09
C GLY A 36 -2.18 53.01 5.42
N ARG A 37 -1.38 54.08 5.56
CA ARG A 37 -1.39 55.02 6.68
C ARG A 37 -2.76 55.69 6.87
N ARG A 38 -3.17 55.89 8.12
CA ARG A 38 -3.55 57.22 8.66
C ARG A 38 -3.40 57.22 10.18
N ALA A 39 -2.77 58.27 10.67
CA ALA A 39 -2.42 58.55 12.04
C ALA A 39 -3.58 59.23 12.78
N ASP A 40 -3.63 59.02 14.10
CA ASP A 40 -4.08 59.90 15.19
C ASP A 40 -4.50 58.98 16.34
N SER A 41 -4.32 59.24 17.63
CA SER A 41 -3.48 60.11 18.44
C SER A 41 -3.76 59.64 19.88
N ASP A 42 -2.76 59.80 20.75
CA ASP A 42 -2.89 59.88 22.21
C ASP A 42 -3.19 58.62 23.06
N GLY A 43 -2.45 58.50 24.17
CA GLY A 43 -2.96 57.86 25.39
C GLY A 43 -2.18 56.69 25.97
N GLY A 44 -1.17 56.99 26.80
CA GLY A 44 -0.93 56.24 28.05
C GLY A 44 0.00 55.02 27.98
N VAL A 45 1.27 55.25 28.34
CA VAL A 45 2.17 54.18 28.79
C VAL A 45 1.83 53.85 30.24
N ASP A 46 1.10 52.77 30.45
CA ASP A 46 0.82 52.23 31.79
C ASP A 46 1.81 51.11 32.16
N ARG A 47 2.50 51.29 33.29
CA ARG A 47 3.60 50.44 33.80
C ARG A 47 3.10 49.22 34.58
N ARG A 48 2.01 48.59 34.13
CA ARG A 48 1.38 47.47 34.85
C ARG A 48 0.87 46.39 33.91
N THR A 49 1.75 45.58 33.34
CA THR A 49 1.40 44.18 33.09
C THR A 49 2.64 43.30 33.14
N ALA A 50 2.84 42.73 34.32
CA ALA A 50 3.76 41.64 34.58
C ALA A 50 3.26 40.33 33.92
N LEU A 51 4.19 39.39 33.76
CA LEU A 51 3.98 37.97 33.44
C LEU A 51 3.46 37.64 32.04
N MET A 52 4.39 37.64 31.07
CA MET A 52 4.31 36.71 29.93
C MET A 52 4.48 35.28 30.47
N LEU A 53 3.35 34.58 30.62
CA LEU A 53 3.32 33.13 30.74
C LEU A 53 3.96 32.55 29.47
N ALA A 54 5.13 31.93 29.64
CA ALA A 54 5.72 31.05 28.63
C ALA A 54 4.80 29.83 28.48
N VAL A 55 3.77 29.95 27.64
CA VAL A 55 3.01 28.81 27.16
C VAL A 55 3.95 28.05 26.23
N GLY A 56 4.64 27.06 26.79
CA GLY A 56 5.45 26.13 26.02
C GLY A 56 4.58 25.48 24.96
N TRP A 57 4.79 25.86 23.69
CA TRP A 57 4.23 25.11 22.59
C TRP A 57 4.80 23.70 22.65
N PRO A 58 3.95 22.65 22.69
CA PRO A 58 4.44 21.30 22.53
C PRO A 58 5.08 21.22 21.15
N SER A 59 6.37 20.88 21.13
CA SER A 59 7.10 20.57 19.91
C SER A 59 6.29 19.52 19.13
N ALA A 60 5.90 19.85 17.91
CA ALA A 60 5.28 18.91 16.99
C ALA A 60 6.35 17.90 16.56
N ALA A 61 6.61 16.91 17.42
CA ALA A 61 7.12 15.62 16.99
C ALA A 61 5.99 14.97 16.17
N GLN A 62 5.84 15.42 14.93
CA GLN A 62 5.04 14.72 13.95
C GLN A 62 5.67 13.35 13.79
N ALA A 63 5.06 12.36 14.44
CA ALA A 63 5.34 10.96 14.18
C ALA A 63 5.23 10.79 12.67
N ALA A 64 6.37 10.53 12.01
CA ALA A 64 6.38 10.12 10.63
C ALA A 64 5.57 8.82 10.57
N ALA A 65 4.28 8.94 10.23
CA ALA A 65 3.44 7.79 9.97
C ALA A 65 4.17 6.99 8.90
N SER A 66 4.69 5.83 9.29
CA SER A 66 5.55 5.08 8.39
C SER A 66 4.72 4.76 7.15
N ALA A 67 5.20 5.17 5.98
CA ALA A 67 4.48 4.98 4.72
C ALA A 67 4.06 3.51 4.58
N PRO A 68 2.87 3.17 4.07
CA PRO A 68 2.47 1.78 3.92
C PRO A 68 3.51 1.03 3.06
N SER A 69 3.73 -0.26 3.35
CA SER A 69 4.67 -1.08 2.56
C SER A 69 4.32 -1.01 1.07
N LYS A 70 5.33 -1.06 0.19
CA LYS A 70 5.15 -1.05 -1.28
C LYS A 70 4.20 -2.14 -1.80
N TRP A 71 4.13 -3.26 -1.07
CA TRP A 71 3.22 -4.37 -1.34
C TRP A 71 1.75 -4.04 -1.07
N ALA A 72 1.47 -3.10 -0.16
CA ALA A 72 0.12 -2.81 0.29
C ALA A 72 -0.69 -2.05 -0.77
N GLY A 73 -1.95 -2.48 -0.93
CA GLY A 73 -2.91 -1.86 -1.82
C GLY A 73 -3.66 -2.85 -2.68
N ARG A 74 -4.42 -2.31 -3.63
CA ARG A 74 -5.16 -3.09 -4.63
C ARG A 74 -4.28 -3.37 -5.85
N TRP A 75 -4.49 -4.55 -6.41
CA TRP A 75 -3.71 -5.10 -7.51
C TRP A 75 -4.64 -5.63 -8.60
N ASP A 76 -4.23 -5.43 -9.85
CA ASP A 76 -4.88 -6.05 -11.01
C ASP A 76 -4.14 -7.35 -11.34
N ASP A 77 -4.88 -8.46 -11.28
CA ASP A 77 -4.41 -9.81 -11.60
C ASP A 77 -4.85 -10.18 -13.03
N PRO A 78 -3.91 -10.39 -13.97
CA PRO A 78 -4.25 -10.70 -15.37
C PRO A 78 -4.97 -12.05 -15.51
N ASP A 79 -4.83 -12.95 -14.54
CA ASP A 79 -5.50 -14.24 -14.56
C ASP A 79 -6.91 -14.21 -13.99
N ALA A 80 -7.23 -13.16 -13.24
CA ALA A 80 -8.58 -12.89 -12.72
C ALA A 80 -8.96 -11.42 -12.92
N PRO A 81 -9.11 -10.97 -14.19
CA PRO A 81 -9.34 -9.56 -14.47
C PRO A 81 -10.69 -9.11 -13.90
N GLY A 82 -10.72 -7.90 -13.33
CA GLY A 82 -11.93 -7.35 -12.68
C GLY A 82 -12.24 -7.93 -11.29
N CYS A 83 -11.56 -8.99 -10.88
CA CYS A 83 -11.66 -9.55 -9.54
C CYS A 83 -10.79 -8.77 -8.56
N ARG A 84 -11.28 -8.57 -7.35
CA ARG A 84 -10.50 -7.89 -6.31
C ARG A 84 -9.25 -8.72 -5.98
N ARG A 85 -8.10 -8.04 -5.94
CA ARG A 85 -6.92 -8.45 -5.19
C ARG A 85 -6.47 -7.31 -4.32
N GLU A 86 -6.29 -7.57 -3.04
CA GLU A 86 -5.84 -6.55 -2.10
C GLU A 86 -4.87 -7.13 -1.09
N ILE A 87 -3.69 -6.52 -1.03
CA ILE A 87 -2.66 -6.85 -0.07
C ILE A 87 -2.77 -5.87 1.10
N ILE A 88 -3.01 -6.42 2.28
CA ILE A 88 -3.09 -5.68 3.53
C ILE A 88 -1.88 -6.10 4.36
N MET A 89 -0.93 -5.17 4.53
CA MET A 89 0.29 -5.39 5.31
C MET A 89 0.17 -4.80 6.71
N ASN A 90 0.82 -5.43 7.67
CA ASN A 90 1.06 -4.86 8.98
C ASN A 90 2.02 -3.66 8.88
N PHE A 91 2.04 -2.82 9.91
CA PHE A 91 2.88 -1.62 9.96
C PHE A 91 4.39 -1.92 9.86
N ASP A 92 4.82 -3.08 10.36
CA ASP A 92 6.19 -3.56 10.27
C ASP A 92 6.57 -4.07 8.88
N GLY A 93 5.58 -4.29 8.01
CA GLY A 93 5.74 -4.84 6.67
C GLY A 93 6.29 -6.28 6.62
N THR A 94 6.26 -7.03 7.73
CA THR A 94 6.77 -8.42 7.78
C THR A 94 5.68 -9.45 7.57
N LYS A 95 4.43 -9.10 7.88
CA LYS A 95 3.27 -9.99 7.80
C LYS A 95 2.06 -9.26 7.24
N GLY A 96 1.11 -10.04 6.72
CA GLY A 96 -0.23 -9.56 6.45
C GLY A 96 -1.06 -10.59 5.72
N ARG A 97 -2.01 -10.11 4.92
CA ARG A 97 -2.96 -10.95 4.19
C ARG A 97 -3.19 -10.45 2.77
N LEU A 98 -3.36 -11.39 1.85
CA LEU A 98 -3.85 -11.15 0.51
C LEU A 98 -5.32 -11.59 0.49
N VAL A 99 -6.20 -10.64 0.23
CA VAL A 99 -7.64 -10.88 0.07
C VAL A 99 -7.95 -10.88 -1.41
N GLY A 100 -8.66 -11.91 -1.85
CA GLY A 100 -9.12 -12.02 -3.23
C GLY A 100 -10.59 -12.39 -3.33
N ALA A 101 -11.12 -12.27 -4.54
CA ALA A 101 -12.46 -12.72 -4.91
C ALA A 101 -12.38 -13.47 -6.23
N GLU A 102 -13.21 -14.51 -6.39
CA GLU A 102 -13.46 -15.14 -7.69
C GLU A 102 -14.95 -15.03 -8.02
N SER A 103 -15.26 -14.92 -9.31
CA SER A 103 -16.63 -15.07 -9.77
C SER A 103 -17.07 -16.53 -9.64
N THR A 104 -18.22 -16.76 -9.03
CA THR A 104 -18.90 -18.07 -9.04
C THR A 104 -20.03 -18.10 -10.07
N GLY A 105 -19.99 -17.18 -11.04
CA GLY A 105 -21.04 -16.98 -12.03
C GLY A 105 -22.05 -15.92 -11.61
N MET A 106 -23.17 -15.91 -12.31
CA MET A 106 -24.18 -14.85 -12.22
C MET A 106 -24.92 -14.86 -10.88
N ASN A 107 -25.14 -13.68 -10.29
CA ASN A 107 -25.94 -13.57 -9.07
C ASN A 107 -27.42 -13.90 -9.37
N PRO A 108 -28.02 -14.93 -8.72
CA PRO A 108 -29.41 -15.31 -8.95
C PRO A 108 -30.42 -14.23 -8.53
N GLY A 109 -30.00 -13.19 -7.81
CA GLY A 109 -30.84 -12.05 -7.41
C GLY A 109 -31.04 -10.98 -8.48
N LEU A 110 -30.43 -11.11 -9.67
CA LEU A 110 -30.66 -10.18 -10.79
C LEU A 110 -32.01 -10.42 -11.46
N SER A 111 -32.64 -9.36 -11.94
CA SER A 111 -33.84 -9.50 -12.78
C SER A 111 -33.52 -10.21 -14.10
N ALA A 112 -34.53 -10.80 -14.74
CA ALA A 112 -34.35 -11.47 -16.04
C ALA A 112 -33.76 -10.54 -17.13
N ALA A 113 -34.13 -9.25 -17.10
CA ALA A 113 -33.61 -8.25 -18.02
C ALA A 113 -32.11 -7.94 -17.76
N GLU A 114 -31.71 -7.88 -16.49
CA GLU A 114 -30.30 -7.71 -16.10
C GLU A 114 -29.47 -8.95 -16.45
N MET A 115 -30.02 -10.15 -16.22
CA MET A 115 -29.38 -11.40 -16.63
C MET A 115 -29.15 -11.47 -18.14
N ALA A 116 -30.14 -11.10 -18.96
CA ALA A 116 -29.99 -11.11 -20.42
C ALA A 116 -28.98 -10.07 -20.95
N ARG A 117 -28.78 -8.97 -20.23
CA ARG A 117 -27.77 -7.95 -20.56
C ARG A 117 -26.37 -8.43 -20.20
N GLU A 118 -26.18 -8.95 -19.00
CA GLU A 118 -24.87 -9.39 -18.51
C GLU A 118 -24.45 -10.74 -19.14
N LYS A 119 -25.37 -11.63 -19.50
CA LYS A 119 -25.06 -12.88 -20.24
C LYS A 119 -24.34 -12.61 -21.57
N ARG A 120 -24.76 -11.57 -22.31
CA ARG A 120 -24.07 -11.14 -23.54
C ARG A 120 -22.64 -10.66 -23.32
N VAL A 121 -22.29 -10.32 -22.07
CA VAL A 121 -20.95 -9.87 -21.67
C VAL A 121 -20.12 -11.03 -21.10
N LEU A 122 -20.77 -12.02 -20.46
CA LEU A 122 -20.13 -13.18 -19.82
C LEU A 122 -19.49 -14.15 -20.81
N ASP A 123 -20.13 -14.42 -21.95
CA ASP A 123 -19.63 -15.41 -22.93
C ASP A 123 -18.27 -15.02 -23.55
N THR A 124 -17.79 -13.80 -23.31
CA THR A 124 -16.52 -13.28 -23.85
C THR A 124 -15.52 -12.86 -22.77
N LYS A 125 -15.85 -12.93 -21.47
CA LYS A 125 -15.00 -12.40 -20.40
C LYS A 125 -14.46 -13.48 -19.46
N LYS A 126 -13.14 -13.52 -19.32
CA LYS A 126 -12.42 -14.13 -18.18
C LYS A 126 -12.60 -13.19 -16.97
N GLY A 127 -12.78 -13.69 -15.75
CA GLY A 127 -12.75 -12.91 -14.50
C GLY A 127 -14.10 -12.46 -13.93
N CYS A 128 -14.10 -11.40 -13.12
CA CYS A 128 -15.28 -10.92 -12.39
C CYS A 128 -16.00 -9.78 -13.12
N ALA A 129 -17.32 -9.85 -13.18
CA ALA A 129 -18.21 -8.87 -13.78
C ALA A 129 -19.19 -8.26 -12.76
N ARG A 130 -19.85 -7.18 -13.18
CA ARG A 130 -20.87 -6.54 -12.36
C ARG A 130 -22.07 -7.49 -12.28
N GLY A 131 -22.52 -7.77 -11.06
CA GLY A 131 -23.65 -8.68 -10.85
C GLY A 131 -23.23 -10.15 -10.76
N ASP A 132 -21.94 -10.45 -10.73
CA ASP A 132 -21.46 -11.78 -10.37
C ASP A 132 -21.68 -12.05 -8.87
N ALA A 133 -22.02 -13.29 -8.56
CA ALA A 133 -21.82 -13.83 -7.23
C ALA A 133 -20.30 -14.01 -7.02
N LEU A 134 -19.79 -13.49 -5.91
CA LEU A 134 -18.35 -13.52 -5.60
C LEU A 134 -18.07 -14.46 -4.43
N LYS A 135 -17.08 -15.33 -4.60
CA LYS A 135 -16.48 -16.10 -3.51
C LYS A 135 -15.19 -15.42 -3.07
N PHE A 136 -15.16 -14.98 -1.81
CA PHE A 136 -13.98 -14.37 -1.22
C PHE A 136 -13.04 -15.43 -0.64
N TRP A 137 -11.75 -15.14 -0.71
CA TRP A 137 -10.69 -15.97 -0.15
C TRP A 137 -9.59 -15.11 0.48
N GLU A 138 -8.82 -15.69 1.39
CA GLU A 138 -7.71 -15.03 2.07
C GLU A 138 -6.48 -15.94 2.12
N ALA A 139 -5.32 -15.36 1.80
CA ALA A 139 -4.01 -15.98 1.89
C ALA A 139 -3.13 -15.23 2.89
N LYS A 140 -2.22 -15.95 3.57
CA LYS A 140 -1.27 -15.32 4.49
C LYS A 140 -0.05 -14.83 3.73
N LEU A 141 0.48 -13.69 4.17
CA LEU A 141 1.67 -13.09 3.59
C LEU A 141 2.79 -12.98 4.63
N SER A 142 4.02 -13.25 4.20
CA SER A 142 5.23 -12.97 4.95
C SER A 142 6.31 -12.34 4.07
N SER A 143 7.02 -11.38 4.62
CA SER A 143 8.11 -10.65 3.97
C SER A 143 9.28 -10.54 4.95
N ALA A 144 10.51 -10.49 4.42
CA ALA A 144 11.71 -10.28 5.25
C ALA A 144 11.75 -8.89 5.90
N GLY A 145 10.97 -7.93 5.37
CA GLY A 145 10.87 -6.58 5.89
C GLY A 145 10.03 -5.68 4.98
N LYS A 146 9.72 -4.49 5.48
CA LYS A 146 8.87 -3.51 4.80
C LYS A 146 9.34 -3.15 3.37
N ASP A 147 10.66 -3.10 3.18
CA ASP A 147 11.32 -2.75 1.92
C ASP A 147 11.89 -3.96 1.17
N SER A 148 11.60 -5.19 1.62
CA SER A 148 12.01 -6.42 0.94
C SER A 148 11.50 -6.46 -0.50
N ASN A 149 12.32 -6.99 -1.41
CA ASN A 149 11.94 -7.22 -2.81
C ASN A 149 11.25 -8.58 -3.02
N GLU A 150 11.11 -9.38 -1.97
CA GLU A 150 10.45 -10.68 -2.00
C GLU A 150 9.28 -10.71 -1.01
N LEU A 151 8.15 -11.25 -1.47
CA LEU A 151 6.93 -11.46 -0.71
C LEU A 151 6.53 -12.94 -0.83
N THR A 152 6.45 -13.63 0.30
CA THR A 152 5.96 -15.01 0.36
C THR A 152 4.46 -15.03 0.62
N ILE A 153 3.74 -15.76 -0.21
CA ILE A 153 2.29 -15.93 -0.17
C ILE A 153 1.99 -17.40 0.11
N ASP A 154 1.31 -17.66 1.23
CA ASP A 154 0.84 -18.99 1.59
C ASP A 154 -0.63 -19.15 1.17
N LEU A 155 -0.82 -19.91 0.09
CA LEU A 155 -2.12 -20.21 -0.52
C LEU A 155 -2.73 -21.51 0.02
N SER A 156 -2.06 -22.21 0.94
CA SER A 156 -2.47 -23.55 1.42
C SER A 156 -3.91 -23.62 1.95
N LYS A 157 -4.48 -22.48 2.41
CA LYS A 157 -5.83 -22.40 2.99
C LYS A 157 -6.85 -21.68 2.10
N THR A 158 -6.45 -21.19 0.94
CA THR A 158 -7.32 -20.42 0.03
C THR A 158 -8.29 -21.31 -0.75
N GLY A 159 -7.95 -22.58 -0.93
CA GLY A 159 -8.70 -23.49 -1.81
C GLY A 159 -8.54 -23.19 -3.30
N ILE A 160 -7.59 -22.33 -3.67
CA ILE A 160 -7.23 -22.05 -5.08
C ILE A 160 -6.36 -23.21 -5.58
N PRO A 161 -6.66 -23.80 -6.76
CA PRO A 161 -5.82 -24.85 -7.34
C PRO A 161 -4.45 -24.27 -7.74
N GLY A 162 -3.37 -24.94 -7.33
CA GLY A 162 -2.01 -24.53 -7.70
C GLY A 162 -0.98 -24.72 -6.60
N ALA A 163 0.06 -23.87 -6.63
CA ALA A 163 1.14 -23.91 -5.67
C ALA A 163 0.66 -23.51 -4.27
N LYS A 164 1.02 -24.30 -3.26
CA LYS A 164 0.67 -24.04 -1.85
C LYS A 164 1.37 -22.80 -1.29
N GLN A 165 2.53 -22.47 -1.85
CA GLN A 165 3.32 -21.31 -1.48
C GLN A 165 3.91 -20.69 -2.74
N VAL A 166 3.90 -19.36 -2.82
CA VAL A 166 4.41 -18.60 -3.96
C VAL A 166 5.30 -17.48 -3.44
N ILE A 167 6.46 -17.30 -4.07
CA ILE A 167 7.38 -16.20 -3.77
C ILE A 167 7.30 -15.20 -4.91
N ALA A 168 6.67 -14.06 -4.64
CA ALA A 168 6.53 -12.98 -5.60
C ALA A 168 7.66 -11.96 -5.42
N LYS A 169 8.07 -11.34 -6.53
CA LYS A 169 9.18 -10.38 -6.59
C LYS A 169 8.71 -9.00 -6.99
N TRP A 170 9.37 -7.98 -6.45
CA TRP A 170 9.12 -6.59 -6.83
C TRP A 170 10.01 -6.20 -8.01
N ASP A 171 9.42 -5.68 -9.08
CA ASP A 171 10.17 -5.24 -10.27
C ASP A 171 10.38 -3.72 -10.38
N GLY A 172 9.88 -2.97 -9.40
CA GLY A 172 9.90 -1.50 -9.38
C GLY A 172 8.52 -0.88 -9.57
N ASN A 173 7.63 -1.52 -10.35
CA ASN A 173 6.31 -0.99 -10.70
C ASN A 173 5.16 -1.98 -10.43
N GLY A 174 5.47 -3.23 -10.09
CA GLY A 174 4.48 -4.26 -9.83
C GLY A 174 5.04 -5.50 -9.15
N ILE A 175 4.18 -6.50 -9.05
CA ILE A 175 4.47 -7.79 -8.41
C ILE A 175 4.59 -8.83 -9.52
N VAL A 176 5.74 -9.48 -9.60
CA VAL A 176 6.02 -10.53 -10.58
C VAL A 176 6.01 -11.88 -9.88
N PHE A 177 5.22 -12.80 -10.41
CA PHE A 177 5.06 -14.15 -9.91
C PHE A 177 5.95 -15.13 -10.68
N PRO A 178 6.27 -16.31 -10.11
CA PRO A 178 7.12 -17.30 -10.78
C PRO A 178 6.46 -17.95 -12.01
N ASP A 179 5.14 -17.83 -12.15
CA ASP A 179 4.39 -18.25 -13.35
C ASP A 179 4.53 -17.25 -14.52
N GLY A 180 5.23 -16.13 -14.31
CA GLY A 180 5.41 -15.06 -15.29
C GLY A 180 4.28 -14.02 -15.29
N SER A 181 3.23 -14.22 -14.49
CA SER A 181 2.18 -13.21 -14.32
C SER A 181 2.72 -11.99 -13.60
N ARG A 182 2.24 -10.82 -14.01
CA ARG A 182 2.61 -9.53 -13.43
C ARG A 182 1.37 -8.80 -12.98
N TRP A 183 1.29 -8.53 -11.68
CA TRP A 183 0.24 -7.70 -11.13
C TRP A 183 0.67 -6.25 -11.13
N THR A 184 -0.24 -5.40 -11.58
CA THR A 184 -0.03 -3.95 -11.63
C THR A 184 -0.90 -3.26 -10.60
N ARG A 185 -0.50 -2.06 -10.18
CA ARG A 185 -1.31 -1.23 -9.28
C ARG A 185 -2.64 -0.92 -9.96
N GLY A 186 -3.74 -1.32 -9.32
CA GLY A 186 -5.08 -0.98 -9.80
C GLY A 186 -6.19 -1.50 -8.92
N GLY A 187 -7.34 -0.82 -9.03
CA GLY A 187 -8.49 -0.97 -8.13
C GLY A 187 -9.78 -1.26 -8.87
N SER A 188 -9.71 -1.83 -10.07
CA SER A 188 -10.87 -2.12 -10.90
C SER A 188 -11.62 -3.35 -10.38
N VAL A 189 -12.28 -3.19 -9.23
CA VAL A 189 -13.32 -4.13 -8.80
C VAL A 189 -14.57 -3.88 -9.65
N ALA A 190 -15.07 -4.93 -10.30
CA ALA A 190 -16.37 -4.87 -10.95
C ALA A 190 -17.46 -4.54 -9.90
N GLY A 191 -17.95 -3.30 -9.89
CA GLY A 191 -19.04 -2.85 -9.01
C GLY A 191 -18.70 -1.76 -7.99
N GLY A 192 -17.44 -1.32 -7.89
CA GLY A 192 -17.08 -0.17 -7.03
C GLY A 192 -17.32 1.16 -7.75
N ARG A 193 -18.38 1.89 -7.38
CA ARG A 193 -18.48 3.32 -7.70
C ARG A 193 -17.23 4.01 -7.11
N GLY A 194 -16.33 4.47 -7.97
CA GLY A 194 -15.30 5.40 -7.56
C GLY A 194 -15.99 6.68 -7.10
N SER A 195 -15.85 7.00 -5.82
CA SER A 195 -16.11 8.30 -5.22
C SER A 195 -15.25 8.38 -3.98
#